data_AF-A0A353D8X4-F1
#
_entry.id   AF-A0A353D8X4-F1
#
_cell.length_a   1.000
_cell.length_b   1.000
_cell.length_c   1.000
_cell.angle_alpha   90.00
_cell.angle_beta   90.00
_cell.angle_gamma   90.00
#
_symmetry.space_group_name_H-M   'P 1'
#
loop_
_entity.id
_entity.type
_entity.pdbx_description
1 polymer ?
#
loop_
_entity_poly.entity_id
_entity_poly.type
_entity_poly.pdbx_seq_one_letter_code
_entity_poly.pdbx_strand_id
1 'polypeptide(L)'
;MSKIWVELADIPAEGREFSFADQGFWKESLEAFGLRAVLARPLTAEVTVLPQDNGALVRGRLSGAAILPCGRCSEDFEQALDEEFEVFEETGG
;
A
#
# COMPACT_ATOMS: atom_id res chain seq x y z
N MET A 1 14.29 -0.73 2.31
CA MET A 1 12.90 -1.07 1.94
C MET A 1 12.51 -2.32 2.70
N SER A 2 11.72 -2.16 3.75
CA SER A 2 11.06 -3.26 4.44
C SER A 2 10.15 -4.02 3.45
N LYS A 3 10.23 -5.35 3.48
CA LYS A 3 9.36 -6.24 2.72
C LYS A 3 8.53 -7.04 3.71
N ILE A 4 7.24 -7.12 3.45
CA ILE A 4 6.32 -7.96 4.22
C ILE A 4 5.97 -9.14 3.33
N TRP A 5 6.36 -10.33 3.77
CA TRP A 5 6.05 -11.57 3.08
C TRP A 5 4.80 -12.19 3.69
N VAL A 6 3.88 -12.60 2.83
CA VAL A 6 2.67 -13.33 3.22
C VAL A 6 2.78 -14.73 2.63
N GLU A 7 2.86 -15.73 3.51
CA GLU A 7 2.84 -17.13 3.10
C GLU A 7 1.42 -17.51 2.67
N LEU A 8 1.21 -17.77 1.37
CA LEU A 8 -0.12 -18.09 0.84
C LEU A 8 -0.69 -19.39 1.42
N ALA A 9 0.18 -20.34 1.80
CA ALA A 9 -0.23 -21.59 2.46
C ALA A 9 -0.94 -21.35 3.81
N ASP A 10 -0.68 -20.21 4.45
CA ASP A 10 -1.31 -19.84 5.72
C ASP A 10 -2.62 -19.06 5.53
N ILE A 11 -3.04 -18.78 4.30
CA ILE A 11 -4.24 -18.01 3.98
C ILE A 11 -5.42 -18.96 3.70
N PRO A 12 -6.55 -18.82 4.41
CA PRO A 12 -7.76 -19.60 4.12
C PRO A 12 -8.31 -19.33 2.72
N ALA A 13 -9.12 -20.25 2.19
CA ALA A 13 -9.74 -20.11 0.87
C ALA A 13 -10.66 -18.88 0.77
N GLU A 14 -11.31 -18.52 1.88
CA GLU A 14 -12.12 -17.30 2.02
C GLU A 14 -11.28 -16.00 2.05
N GLY A 15 -9.96 -16.11 2.11
CA GLY A 15 -9.01 -15.01 2.19
C GLY A 15 -8.66 -14.59 3.62
N ARG A 16 -7.74 -13.62 3.72
CA ARG A 16 -7.33 -12.99 4.97
C ARG A 16 -7.15 -11.49 4.77
N GLU A 17 -7.56 -10.72 5.77
CA GLU A 17 -7.36 -9.28 5.82
C GLU A 17 -6.08 -8.93 6.60
N PHE A 18 -5.39 -7.90 6.12
CA PHE A 18 -4.18 -7.32 6.68
C PHE A 18 -4.35 -5.80 6.79
N SER A 19 -3.85 -5.22 7.87
CA SER A 19 -3.85 -3.77 8.10
C SER A 19 -2.42 -3.26 8.23
N PHE A 20 -2.09 -2.24 7.44
CA PHE A 20 -0.77 -1.61 7.40
C PHE A 20 -0.88 -0.14 7.82
N ALA A 21 -0.77 0.10 9.12
CA ALA A 21 -0.87 1.43 9.73
C ALA A 21 0.47 1.94 10.32
N ASP A 22 1.56 1.18 10.19
CA ASP A 22 2.87 1.59 10.67
C ASP A 22 3.44 2.72 9.78
N GLN A 23 3.55 3.92 10.34
CA GLN A 23 4.08 5.07 9.63
C GLN A 23 5.58 4.98 9.34
N GLY A 24 6.33 4.13 10.06
CA GLY A 24 7.73 3.84 9.78
C GLY A 24 7.90 3.17 8.41
N PHE A 25 7.07 2.16 8.13
CA PHE A 25 7.03 1.48 6.83
C PHE A 25 6.76 2.45 5.67
N TRP A 26 5.77 3.34 5.84
CA TRP A 26 5.40 4.33 4.82
C TRP A 26 6.51 5.37 4.59
N LYS A 27 7.11 5.90 5.66
CA LYS A 27 8.22 6.86 5.56
C LYS A 27 9.45 6.26 4.87
N GLU A 28 9.84 5.05 5.25
CA GLU A 28 10.96 4.33 4.62
C GLU A 28 10.71 4.12 3.12
N SER A 29 9.47 3.80 2.74
CA SER A 29 9.07 3.63 1.34
C SER A 29 9.20 4.94 0.56
N LEU A 30 8.65 6.04 1.07
CA LEU A 30 8.76 7.36 0.43
C LEU A 30 10.22 7.79 0.22
N GLU A 31 11.07 7.56 1.23
CA GLU A 31 12.50 7.84 1.16
C GLU A 31 13.21 6.96 0.11
N ALA A 32 12.90 5.66 0.05
CA ALA A 32 13.51 4.73 -0.89
C ALA A 32 13.23 5.08 -2.36
N PHE A 33 12.06 5.68 -2.64
CA PHE A 33 11.69 6.17 -3.97
C PHE A 33 12.09 7.63 -4.23
N GLY A 34 12.78 8.29 -3.28
CA GLY A 34 13.24 9.67 -3.43
C GLY A 34 12.11 10.70 -3.50
N LEU A 35 10.92 10.36 -2.98
CA LEU A 35 9.77 11.25 -2.98
C LEU A 35 9.96 12.34 -1.93
N ARG A 36 9.91 13.60 -2.35
CA ARG A 36 9.82 14.76 -1.44
C ARG A 36 8.40 14.89 -0.92
N ALA A 37 7.99 13.93 -0.10
CA ALA A 37 6.66 13.82 0.46
C ALA A 37 6.71 13.90 2.00
N VAL A 38 5.75 14.58 2.58
CA VAL A 38 5.52 14.59 4.04
C VAL A 38 4.15 14.02 4.32
N LEU A 39 4.02 13.09 5.27
CA LEU A 39 2.71 12.56 5.66
C LEU A 39 1.91 13.65 6.38
N ALA A 40 0.88 14.19 5.73
CA ALA A 40 -0.05 15.15 6.33
C ALA A 40 -1.03 14.45 7.28
N ARG A 41 -1.50 13.27 6.88
CA ARG A 41 -2.36 12.38 7.66
C ARG A 41 -1.79 10.96 7.60
N PRO A 42 -1.93 10.15 8.65
CA PRO A 42 -1.40 8.79 8.66
C PRO A 42 -1.86 8.00 7.43
N LEU A 43 -0.93 7.29 6.78
CA LEU A 43 -1.28 6.37 5.71
C LEU A 43 -1.70 5.03 6.30
N THR A 44 -2.79 4.49 5.78
CA THR A 44 -3.30 3.18 6.17
C THR A 44 -3.70 2.40 4.92
N ALA A 45 -3.30 1.13 4.86
CA ALA A 45 -3.82 0.21 3.86
C ALA A 45 -4.54 -0.96 4.53
N GLU A 46 -5.79 -1.19 4.12
CA GLU A 46 -6.54 -2.41 4.43
C GLU A 46 -6.50 -3.30 3.19
N VAL A 47 -5.98 -4.51 3.34
CA VAL A 47 -5.69 -5.41 2.21
C VAL A 47 -6.27 -6.78 2.49
N THR A 48 -7.12 -7.27 1.60
CA THR A 48 -7.56 -8.65 1.57
C THR A 48 -6.76 -9.44 0.54
N VAL A 49 -6.16 -10.54 0.97
CA VAL A 49 -5.50 -11.52 0.10
C VAL A 49 -6.40 -12.73 -0.03
N LEU A 50 -6.76 -13.09 -1.27
CA LEU A 50 -7.60 -14.23 -1.61
C LEU A 50 -6.78 -15.23 -2.44
N PRO A 51 -6.45 -16.41 -1.91
CA PRO A 51 -5.74 -17.45 -2.66
C PRO A 51 -6.51 -17.87 -3.90
N GLN A 52 -5.79 -18.13 -4.99
CA GLN A 52 -6.29 -18.65 -6.26
C GLN A 52 -5.38 -19.79 -6.74
N ASP A 53 -5.79 -20.56 -7.74
CA ASP A 53 -5.06 -21.76 -8.17
C ASP A 53 -3.57 -21.51 -8.53
N ASN A 54 -3.24 -20.34 -9.11
CA ASN A 54 -1.89 -19.98 -9.56
C ASN A 54 -1.38 -18.65 -8.98
N GLY A 55 -1.93 -18.20 -7.85
CA GLY A 55 -1.65 -16.87 -7.36
C GLY A 55 -2.55 -16.43 -6.22
N ALA A 56 -2.67 -15.11 -6.07
CA ALA A 56 -3.61 -14.51 -5.16
C ALA A 56 -4.22 -13.24 -5.77
N LEU A 57 -5.51 -13.02 -5.52
CA LEU A 57 -6.13 -11.72 -5.73
C LEU A 57 -5.87 -10.87 -4.48
N VAL A 58 -5.19 -9.74 -4.68
CA VAL A 58 -4.87 -8.77 -3.64
C VAL A 58 -5.70 -7.53 -3.90
N ARG A 59 -6.65 -7.27 -3.01
CA ARG A 59 -7.52 -6.09 -3.08
C ARG A 59 -7.38 -5.27 -1.81
N GLY A 60 -7.56 -3.97 -1.90
CA GLY A 60 -7.46 -3.13 -0.73
C GLY A 60 -7.86 -1.71 -0.97
N ARG A 61 -7.73 -0.91 0.10
CA ARG A 61 -7.95 0.53 0.09
C ARG A 61 -6.81 1.21 0.79
N LEU A 62 -6.21 2.19 0.12
CA LEU A 62 -5.20 3.08 0.68
C LEU A 62 -5.85 4.41 1.05
N SER A 63 -5.71 4.81 2.30
CA SER A 63 -6.25 6.06 2.82
C SER A 63 -5.20 6.88 3.56
N GLY A 64 -5.39 8.20 3.59
CA GLY A 64 -4.51 9.14 4.30
C GLY A 64 -4.24 10.40 3.48
N ALA A 65 -3.10 11.05 3.71
CA ALA A 65 -2.68 12.18 2.90
C ALA A 65 -1.18 12.44 2.96
N ALA A 66 -0.63 12.92 1.84
CA ALA A 66 0.75 13.40 1.76
C ALA A 66 0.79 14.81 1.18
N ILE A 67 1.70 15.64 1.71
CA ILE A 67 2.08 16.93 1.12
C ILE A 67 3.15 16.64 0.09
N LEU A 68 2.90 17.10 -1.13
CA LEU A 68 3.76 16.95 -2.30
C LEU A 68 3.97 18.33 -2.93
N PRO A 69 5.13 18.61 -3.56
CA PRO A 69 5.27 19.82 -4.35
C PRO A 69 4.40 19.73 -5.61
N CYS A 70 3.56 20.74 -5.82
CA CYS A 70 2.75 20.83 -7.04
C CYS A 70 3.65 20.90 -8.28
N GLY A 71 3.45 20.00 -9.24
CA GLY A 71 4.23 19.97 -10.49
C GLY A 71 4.10 21.23 -11.35
N ARG A 72 3.08 22.06 -11.11
CA ARG A 72 2.83 23.31 -11.86
C ARG A 72 3.41 24.56 -11.21
N CYS A 73 3.19 24.76 -9.91
CA CYS A 73 3.58 25.99 -9.21
C CYS A 73 4.67 25.79 -8.14
N SER A 74 5.08 24.54 -7.87
CA SER A 74 6.02 24.18 -6.79
C SER A 74 5.58 24.56 -5.38
N GLU A 75 4.32 24.97 -5.19
CA GLU A 75 3.73 25.15 -3.86
C GLU A 75 3.39 23.80 -3.24
N ASP A 76 3.31 23.77 -1.91
CA ASP A 76 2.87 22.60 -1.16
C ASP A 76 1.40 22.29 -1.49
N PHE A 77 1.14 21.04 -1.85
CA PHE A 77 -0.19 20.53 -2.15
C PHE A 77 -0.46 19.29 -1.32
N GLU A 78 -1.55 19.30 -0.54
CA GLU A 78 -2.02 18.09 0.14
C GLU A 78 -2.77 17.21 -0.85
N GLN A 79 -2.17 16.07 -1.19
CA GLN A 79 -2.85 14.98 -1.89
C GLN A 79 -3.53 14.10 -0.86
N ALA A 80 -4.85 14.19 -0.79
CA ALA A 80 -5.66 13.19 -0.10
C ALA A 80 -5.59 11.86 -0.87
N LEU A 81 -5.42 10.77 -0.13
CA LEU A 81 -5.45 9.41 -0.66
C LEU A 81 -6.71 8.74 -0.11
N ASP A 82 -7.50 8.21 -1.03
CA ASP A 82 -8.66 7.39 -0.73
C ASP A 82 -8.97 6.50 -1.95
N GLU A 83 -8.07 5.56 -2.20
CA GLU A 83 -8.05 4.80 -3.44
C GLU A 83 -8.25 3.32 -3.15
N GLU A 84 -9.18 2.70 -3.87
CA GLU A 84 -9.33 1.25 -3.92
C GLU A 84 -8.42 0.67 -5.00
N PHE A 85 -7.87 -0.51 -4.75
CA PHE A 85 -7.05 -1.22 -5.72
C PHE A 85 -7.37 -2.72 -5.71
N GLU A 86 -7.15 -3.36 -6.84
CA GLU A 86 -7.24 -4.80 -7.02
C GLU A 86 -6.17 -5.23 -8.02
N VAL A 87 -5.34 -6.18 -7.62
CA VAL A 87 -4.23 -6.71 -8.41
C VAL A 87 -4.20 -8.22 -8.25
N PHE A 88 -4.00 -8.94 -9.34
CA PHE A 88 -3.69 -10.36 -9.30
C PHE A 88 -2.17 -10.55 -9.26
N GLU A 89 -1.68 -11.25 -8.24
CA GLU A 89 -0.28 -11.59 -8.06
C GLU A 89 -0.08 -13.07 -8.39
N GLU A 90 0.74 -13.37 -9.39
CA GLU A 90 1.12 -14.74 -9.75
C GLU A 90 2.11 -15.30 -8.72
N THR A 91 1.90 -16.54 -8.27
CA THR A 91 2.98 -17.27 -7.63
C THR A 91 3.97 -17.64 -8.71
N GLY A 92 5.12 -16.96 -8.77
CA GLY A 92 6.19 -17.31 -9.69
C GLY A 92 6.46 -18.82 -9.63
N GLY A 93 6.35 -19.49 -10.78
CA GLY A 93 6.55 -20.94 -10.90
C GLY A 93 7.97 -21.40 -10.59
#